data_AF-A0AAD7CF82-F1
#
_entry.id   AF-A0AAD7CF82-F1
#
_cell.length_a   1.000
_cell.length_b   1.000
_cell.length_c   1.000
_cell.angle_alpha   90.00
_cell.angle_beta   90.00
_cell.angle_gamma   90.00
#
_symmetry.space_group_name_H-M   'P 1'
#
loop_
_entity.id
_entity.type
_entity.pdbx_description
1 polymer ?
#
loop_
_entity_poly.entity_id
_entity_poly.type
_entity_poly.pdbx_seq_one_letter_code
_entity_poly.pdbx_strand_id
1 'polypeptide(L)'
;MDHDSVLLFIRSTGPYQLSFFTMNPSTLIFAKGIADIGIGFVLFAKPAILYESWATKGLSSLTGLFLTNPTIAPGFNHSIACMVAAVGVGNLVAARSGPAALPSIFAMTSAWSAFSLLTCVLAPTSWGVSGATLLMGGLVNAAFSLTLYVAEPRVFRI
;
A
#
# COMPACT_ATOMS: atom_id res chain seq x y z
N MET A 1 51.19 16.33 5.65
CA MET A 1 49.82 16.75 5.30
C MET A 1 49.19 15.56 4.62
N ASP A 2 48.26 14.93 5.32
CA ASP A 2 47.86 13.54 5.13
C ASP A 2 46.69 13.44 4.15
N HIS A 3 46.82 12.59 3.13
CA HIS A 3 45.86 12.46 2.02
C HIS A 3 44.48 11.94 2.46
N ASP A 4 44.38 11.41 3.67
CA ASP A 4 43.15 10.83 4.22
C ASP A 4 42.17 11.88 4.77
N SER A 5 42.64 13.11 5.03
CA SER A 5 41.78 14.17 5.57
C SER A 5 40.87 14.82 4.51
N VAL A 6 41.21 14.66 3.22
CA VAL A 6 40.42 15.23 2.11
C VAL A 6 39.26 14.30 1.71
N LEU A 7 39.43 12.98 1.86
CA LEU A 7 38.40 11.99 1.57
C LEU A 7 37.23 12.03 2.57
N LEU A 8 37.45 12.50 3.80
CA LEU A 8 36.38 12.67 4.77
C LEU A 8 35.53 13.94 4.52
N PHE A 9 36.09 14.94 3.83
CA PHE A 9 35.39 16.19 3.52
C PHE A 9 34.56 16.11 2.23
N ILE A 10 34.94 15.24 1.29
CA ILE A 10 34.20 15.02 0.03
C ILE A 10 32.95 14.14 0.22
N ARG A 11 32.76 13.53 1.40
CA ARG A 11 31.52 12.80 1.72
C ARG A 11 30.40 13.67 2.30
N SER A 12 30.60 14.98 2.40
CA SER A 12 29.69 15.91 3.10
C SER A 12 28.90 16.86 2.21
N THR A 13 29.08 16.87 0.88
CA THR A 13 28.39 17.85 0.00
C THR A 13 27.92 17.23 -1.31
N GLY A 14 26.83 16.47 -1.24
CA GLY A 14 26.01 16.17 -2.43
C GLY A 14 24.85 17.14 -2.52
N PRO A 15 24.82 18.11 -3.46
CA PRO A 15 23.68 19.00 -3.67
C PRO A 15 22.66 18.36 -4.61
N TYR A 16 22.18 17.15 -4.27
CA TYR A 16 20.98 16.56 -4.87
C TYR A 16 20.22 15.75 -3.81
N GLN A 17 20.13 16.29 -2.59
CA GLN A 17 18.99 15.95 -1.74
C GLN A 17 17.79 16.60 -2.40
N LEU A 18 17.17 15.91 -3.36
CA LEU A 18 15.80 16.20 -3.76
C LEU A 18 15.01 16.15 -2.46
N SER A 19 14.73 17.31 -1.86
CA SER A 19 13.87 17.47 -0.68
C SER A 19 12.41 17.22 -1.05
N PHE A 20 12.15 16.21 -1.88
CA PHE A 20 10.84 15.65 -2.12
C PHE A 20 10.46 14.85 -0.88
N PHE A 21 10.02 15.58 0.14
CA PHE A 21 9.12 15.08 1.18
C PHE A 21 9.55 13.71 1.73
N THR A 22 10.72 13.62 2.38
CA THR A 22 11.13 12.39 3.07
C THR A 22 10.28 12.21 4.33
N MET A 23 9.04 11.76 4.12
CA MET A 23 8.14 11.38 5.21
C MET A 23 8.81 10.24 5.97
N ASN A 24 8.94 10.39 7.29
CA ASN A 24 9.53 9.38 8.14
C ASN A 24 8.82 8.03 7.92
N PRO A 25 9.52 6.91 7.70
CA PRO A 25 8.91 5.60 7.44
C PRO A 25 7.88 5.18 8.48
N SER A 26 8.12 5.46 9.75
CA SER A 26 7.16 5.19 10.84
C SER A 26 5.90 6.05 10.71
N THR A 27 6.03 7.31 10.28
CA THR A 27 4.87 8.18 10.02
C THR A 27 4.07 7.69 8.82
N LEU A 28 4.75 7.24 7.76
CA LEU A 28 4.12 6.69 6.56
C LEU A 28 3.32 5.41 6.91
N ILE A 29 3.92 4.49 7.68
CA ILE A 29 3.26 3.26 8.14
C ILE A 29 2.10 3.58 9.08
N PHE A 30 2.27 4.54 9.99
CA PHE A 30 1.20 4.98 10.88
C PHE A 30 0.00 5.54 10.08
N ALA A 31 0.26 6.42 9.12
CA ALA A 31 -0.77 6.99 8.26
C ALA A 31 -1.49 5.90 7.45
N LYS A 32 -0.76 4.92 6.91
CA LYS A 32 -1.34 3.74 6.25
C LYS A 32 -2.21 2.91 7.19
N GLY A 33 -1.76 2.71 8.42
CA GLY A 33 -2.55 1.99 9.44
C GLY A 33 -3.89 2.66 9.74
N ILE A 34 -3.89 3.98 9.93
CA ILE A 34 -5.12 4.75 10.12
C ILE A 34 -6.02 4.67 8.87
N ALA A 35 -5.44 4.81 7.67
CA ALA A 35 -6.20 4.73 6.43
C ALA A 35 -6.84 3.35 6.23
N ASP A 36 -6.12 2.26 6.49
CA ASP A 36 -6.63 0.90 6.39
C ASP A 36 -7.76 0.63 7.38
N ILE A 37 -7.63 1.08 8.64
CA ILE A 37 -8.71 0.99 9.63
C ILE A 37 -9.94 1.75 9.14
N GLY A 38 -9.76 2.98 8.63
CA GLY A 38 -10.84 3.78 8.06
C GLY A 38 -11.52 3.09 6.88
N ILE A 39 -10.75 2.54 5.95
CA ILE A 39 -11.26 1.76 4.81
C ILE A 39 -12.02 0.52 5.31
N GLY A 40 -11.50 -0.18 6.30
CA GLY A 40 -12.17 -1.32 6.94
C GLY A 40 -13.54 -0.92 7.51
N PHE A 41 -13.63 0.19 8.24
CA PHE A 41 -14.91 0.70 8.73
C PHE A 41 -15.88 1.10 7.60
N VAL A 42 -15.38 1.71 6.53
CA VAL A 42 -16.21 2.06 5.37
C VAL A 42 -16.72 0.79 4.68
N LEU A 43 -15.88 -0.23 4.49
CA LEU A 43 -16.29 -1.51 3.92
C LEU A 43 -17.31 -2.25 4.80
N PHE A 44 -17.15 -2.15 6.13
CA PHE A 44 -18.07 -2.74 7.09
C PHE A 44 -19.45 -2.07 7.03
N ALA A 45 -19.49 -0.73 7.07
CA ALA A 45 -20.74 0.02 7.14
C ALA A 45 -21.43 0.18 5.79
N LYS A 46 -20.66 0.52 4.74
CA LYS A 46 -21.20 0.87 3.41
C LYS A 46 -20.16 0.64 2.30
N PRO A 47 -19.95 -0.61 1.86
CA PRO A 47 -18.94 -0.95 0.86
C PRO A 47 -19.17 -0.27 -0.50
N ALA A 48 -20.41 0.12 -0.80
CA ALA A 48 -20.77 0.90 -1.98
C ALA A 48 -19.96 2.20 -2.12
N ILE A 49 -19.55 2.84 -1.02
CA ILE A 49 -18.75 4.08 -1.06
C ILE A 49 -17.43 3.84 -1.81
N LEU A 50 -16.80 2.68 -1.61
CA LEU A 50 -15.52 2.35 -2.23
C LEU A 50 -15.72 1.70 -3.60
N TYR A 51 -16.66 0.77 -3.71
CA TYR A 51 -16.86 -0.01 -4.92
C TYR A 51 -17.43 0.84 -6.06
N GLU A 52 -18.26 1.83 -5.74
CA GLU A 52 -18.85 2.76 -6.71
C GLU A 52 -18.20 4.15 -6.69
N SER A 53 -17.02 4.26 -6.08
CA SER A 53 -16.26 5.50 -6.04
C SER A 53 -15.90 5.98 -7.45
N TRP A 54 -15.68 7.29 -7.59
CA TRP A 54 -15.25 7.88 -8.88
C TRP A 54 -13.93 7.27 -9.37
N ALA A 55 -13.01 6.93 -8.46
CA ALA A 55 -11.75 6.28 -8.78
C ALA A 55 -11.98 4.87 -9.34
N THR A 56 -12.82 4.07 -8.69
CA THR A 56 -13.14 2.71 -9.13
C THR A 56 -13.89 2.72 -10.46
N LYS A 57 -14.84 3.65 -10.64
CA LYS A 57 -15.54 3.85 -11.92
C LYS A 57 -14.59 4.29 -13.03
N GLY A 58 -13.66 5.20 -12.73
CA GLY A 58 -12.62 5.62 -13.67
C GLY A 58 -11.72 4.47 -14.10
N LEU A 59 -11.25 3.67 -13.14
CA LEU A 59 -10.44 2.47 -13.42
C LEU A 59 -11.21 1.43 -14.23
N SER A 60 -12.48 1.18 -13.89
CA SER A 60 -13.36 0.29 -14.66
C SER A 60 -13.50 0.77 -16.10
N SER A 61 -13.74 2.06 -16.32
CA SER A 61 -13.83 2.65 -17.67
C SER A 61 -12.51 2.56 -18.44
N LEU A 62 -11.36 2.72 -17.76
CA LEU A 62 -10.04 2.71 -18.39
C LEU A 62 -9.58 1.29 -18.76
N THR A 63 -9.87 0.31 -17.91
CA THR A 63 -9.35 -1.05 -18.02
C THR A 63 -10.35 -2.06 -18.58
N GLY A 64 -11.63 -1.70 -18.63
CA GLY A 64 -12.72 -2.62 -18.97
C GLY A 64 -13.03 -3.64 -17.86
N LEU A 65 -12.37 -3.55 -16.70
CA LEU A 65 -12.64 -4.42 -15.55
C LEU A 65 -14.03 -4.14 -14.99
N PHE A 66 -14.71 -5.18 -14.52
CA PHE A 66 -16.05 -5.03 -13.96
C PHE A 66 -16.02 -4.21 -12.67
N LEU A 67 -17.12 -3.50 -12.42
CA LEU A 67 -17.36 -2.80 -11.16
C LEU A 67 -17.95 -3.77 -10.15
N THR A 68 -17.30 -3.96 -9.01
CA THR A 68 -17.76 -4.90 -7.99
C THR A 68 -19.10 -4.47 -7.42
N ASN A 69 -20.11 -5.34 -7.46
CA ASN A 69 -21.40 -5.05 -6.85
C ASN A 69 -21.35 -5.30 -5.33
N PRO A 70 -21.59 -4.28 -4.49
CA PRO A 70 -21.51 -4.40 -3.03
C PRO A 70 -22.59 -5.28 -2.40
N THR A 71 -23.68 -5.62 -3.11
CA THR A 71 -24.81 -6.37 -2.54
C THR A 71 -24.75 -7.88 -2.78
N ILE A 72 -23.89 -8.36 -3.68
CA ILE A 72 -23.85 -9.77 -4.09
C ILE A 72 -23.31 -10.68 -2.98
N ALA A 73 -22.32 -10.24 -2.22
CA ALA A 73 -21.62 -11.06 -1.24
C ALA A 73 -21.35 -10.30 0.08
N PRO A 74 -22.38 -10.01 0.89
CA PRO A 74 -22.25 -9.18 2.09
C PRO A 74 -21.30 -9.77 3.14
N GLY A 75 -21.29 -11.10 3.31
CA GLY A 75 -20.36 -11.79 4.22
C GLY A 75 -18.90 -11.68 3.76
N PHE A 76 -18.65 -11.78 2.46
CA PHE A 76 -17.32 -11.60 1.89
C PHE A 76 -16.81 -10.15 2.10
N ASN A 77 -17.68 -9.16 1.90
CA ASN A 77 -17.35 -7.76 2.17
C ASN A 77 -17.01 -7.51 3.64
N HIS A 78 -17.74 -8.13 4.58
CA HIS A 78 -17.41 -8.07 6.01
C HIS A 78 -16.07 -8.73 6.33
N SER A 79 -15.77 -9.88 5.73
CA SER A 79 -14.47 -10.54 5.91
C SER A 79 -13.31 -9.68 5.42
N ILE A 80 -13.45 -9.02 4.25
CA ILE A 80 -12.45 -8.06 3.77
C ILE A 80 -12.34 -6.87 4.72
N ALA A 81 -13.47 -6.31 5.18
CA ALA A 81 -13.48 -5.20 6.13
C ALA A 81 -12.67 -5.51 7.39
N CYS A 82 -12.91 -6.69 8.00
CA CYS A 82 -12.18 -7.16 9.16
C CYS A 82 -10.68 -7.36 8.86
N MET A 83 -10.36 -7.97 7.72
CA MET A 83 -8.96 -8.20 7.31
C MET A 83 -8.20 -6.89 7.13
N VAL A 84 -8.77 -5.91 6.39
CA VAL A 84 -8.13 -4.62 6.14
C VAL A 84 -7.97 -3.83 7.45
N ALA A 85 -8.98 -3.85 8.32
CA ALA A 85 -8.87 -3.23 9.64
C ALA A 85 -7.78 -3.88 10.50
N ALA A 86 -7.68 -5.20 10.51
CA ALA A 86 -6.65 -5.93 11.25
C ALA A 86 -5.24 -5.64 10.73
N VAL A 87 -5.06 -5.59 9.41
CA VAL A 87 -3.79 -5.14 8.78
C VAL A 87 -3.46 -3.71 9.20
N GLY A 88 -4.45 -2.82 9.21
CA GLY A 88 -4.27 -1.44 9.66
C GLY A 88 -3.81 -1.34 11.12
N VAL A 89 -4.39 -2.14 12.03
CA VAL A 89 -3.92 -2.24 13.42
C VAL A 89 -2.49 -2.76 13.47
N GLY A 90 -2.16 -3.79 12.68
CA GLY A 90 -0.79 -4.31 12.55
C GLY A 90 0.21 -3.22 12.13
N ASN A 91 -0.16 -2.39 11.16
CA ASN A 91 0.65 -1.23 10.73
C ASN A 91 0.82 -0.21 11.87
N LEU A 92 -0.22 0.11 12.65
CA LEU A 92 -0.09 1.02 13.80
C LEU A 92 0.88 0.50 14.86
N VAL A 93 0.85 -0.80 15.14
CA VAL A 93 1.79 -1.44 16.07
C VAL A 93 3.21 -1.40 15.48
N ALA A 94 3.38 -1.79 14.22
CA ALA A 94 4.67 -1.78 13.53
C ALA A 94 5.32 -0.39 13.49
N ALA A 95 4.52 0.67 13.32
CA ALA A 95 5.01 2.05 13.34
C ALA A 95 5.70 2.41 14.67
N ARG A 96 5.30 1.79 15.78
CA ARG A 96 5.88 1.99 17.12
C ARG A 96 7.04 1.02 17.42
N SER A 97 7.14 -0.09 16.71
CA SER A 97 8.18 -1.11 16.89
C SER A 97 9.54 -0.72 16.30
N GLY A 98 9.61 0.40 15.56
CA GLY A 98 10.84 0.92 14.99
C GLY A 98 11.27 0.20 13.69
N PRO A 99 12.53 0.41 13.24
CA PRO A 99 12.98 0.01 11.91
C PRO A 99 12.94 -1.51 11.63
N ALA A 100 12.98 -2.34 12.66
CA ALA A 100 12.97 -3.80 12.52
C ALA A 100 11.65 -4.34 11.91
N ALA A 101 10.54 -3.60 12.01
CA ALA A 101 9.27 -4.02 11.44
C ALA A 101 9.13 -3.69 9.94
N LEU A 102 10.00 -2.82 9.40
CA LEU A 102 9.87 -2.29 8.04
C LEU A 102 9.93 -3.38 6.96
N PRO A 103 10.84 -4.38 7.00
CA PRO A 103 10.89 -5.42 5.99
C PRO A 103 9.61 -6.24 5.92
N SER A 104 9.01 -6.57 7.07
CA SER A 104 7.76 -7.32 7.14
C SER A 104 6.57 -6.54 6.58
N ILE A 105 6.47 -5.24 6.91
CA ILE A 105 5.41 -4.38 6.37
C ILE A 105 5.57 -4.23 4.85
N PHE A 106 6.78 -3.95 4.39
CA PHE A 106 7.08 -3.84 2.96
C PHE A 106 6.75 -5.14 2.21
N ALA A 107 7.16 -6.29 2.72
CA ALA A 107 6.88 -7.59 2.12
C ALA A 107 5.37 -7.87 2.06
N MET A 108 4.64 -7.61 3.15
CA MET A 108 3.19 -7.80 3.22
C MET A 108 2.45 -6.93 2.19
N THR A 109 2.72 -5.62 2.14
CA THR A 109 2.02 -4.72 1.21
C THR A 109 2.41 -4.98 -0.24
N SER A 110 3.67 -5.35 -0.48
CA SER A 110 4.14 -5.72 -1.83
C SER A 110 3.51 -7.03 -2.31
N ALA A 111 3.39 -8.04 -1.43
CA ALA A 111 2.70 -9.28 -1.75
C ALA A 111 1.22 -9.03 -2.06
N TRP A 112 0.53 -8.23 -1.24
CA TRP A 112 -0.86 -7.85 -1.49
C TRP A 112 -1.01 -7.18 -2.87
N SER A 113 -0.15 -6.20 -3.16
CA SER A 113 -0.13 -5.52 -4.44
C SER A 113 0.11 -6.52 -5.59
N ALA A 114 1.16 -7.33 -5.50
CA ALA A 114 1.52 -8.28 -6.54
C ALA A 114 0.39 -9.26 -6.83
N PHE A 115 -0.20 -9.88 -5.80
CA PHE A 115 -1.32 -10.80 -5.99
C PHE A 115 -2.56 -10.11 -6.55
N SER A 116 -2.90 -8.91 -6.08
CA SER A 116 -4.05 -8.15 -6.60
C SER A 116 -3.89 -7.83 -8.09
N LEU A 117 -2.70 -7.35 -8.48
CA LEU A 117 -2.39 -7.03 -9.88
C LEU A 117 -2.35 -8.28 -10.75
N LEU A 118 -1.71 -9.36 -10.27
CA LEU A 118 -1.69 -10.64 -10.97
C LEU A 118 -3.09 -11.22 -11.15
N THR A 119 -3.96 -11.14 -10.14
CA THR A 119 -5.37 -11.53 -10.29
C THR A 119 -6.06 -10.68 -11.35
N CYS A 120 -5.81 -9.37 -11.39
CA CYS A 120 -6.42 -8.50 -12.39
C CYS A 120 -5.99 -8.85 -13.83
N VAL A 121 -4.73 -9.27 -14.01
CA VAL A 121 -4.14 -9.57 -15.32
C VAL A 121 -4.41 -11.01 -15.77
N LEU A 122 -4.35 -11.98 -14.85
CA LEU A 122 -4.30 -13.42 -15.18
C LEU A 122 -5.63 -14.14 -14.92
N ALA A 123 -6.49 -13.63 -14.02
CA ALA A 123 -7.72 -14.35 -13.71
C ALA A 123 -8.75 -14.19 -14.86
N PRO A 124 -9.34 -15.29 -15.34
CA PRO A 124 -10.42 -15.23 -16.31
C PRO A 124 -11.58 -14.37 -15.81
N THR A 125 -12.15 -13.54 -16.68
CA THR A 125 -13.31 -12.70 -16.34
C THR A 125 -14.51 -13.52 -15.86
N SER A 126 -14.64 -14.76 -16.32
CA SER A 126 -15.67 -15.71 -15.92
C SER A 126 -15.61 -16.10 -14.43
N TRP A 127 -14.48 -15.91 -13.76
CA TRP A 127 -14.34 -16.21 -12.32
C TRP A 127 -14.94 -15.10 -11.44
N GLY A 128 -15.17 -13.90 -11.99
CA GLY A 128 -15.73 -12.79 -11.23
C GLY A 128 -14.85 -12.27 -10.08
N VAL A 129 -13.54 -12.58 -10.12
CA VAL A 129 -12.58 -12.16 -9.08
C VAL A 129 -11.73 -10.94 -9.49
N SER A 130 -11.59 -10.69 -10.79
CA SER A 130 -10.82 -9.57 -11.36
C SER A 130 -11.70 -8.32 -11.51
N GLY A 131 -11.65 -7.40 -10.54
CA GLY A 131 -12.50 -6.20 -10.53
C GLY A 131 -11.72 -4.90 -10.36
N ALA A 132 -12.32 -3.78 -10.77
CA ALA A 132 -11.71 -2.46 -10.66
C ALA A 132 -11.37 -2.08 -9.20
N THR A 133 -12.15 -2.55 -8.22
CA THR A 133 -11.87 -2.37 -6.79
C THR A 133 -10.59 -3.10 -6.37
N LEU A 134 -10.38 -4.33 -6.85
CA LEU A 134 -9.17 -5.10 -6.55
C LEU A 134 -7.94 -4.44 -7.19
N LEU A 135 -8.08 -3.95 -8.43
CA LEU A 135 -7.04 -3.18 -9.09
C LEU A 135 -6.67 -1.92 -8.29
N MET A 136 -7.67 -1.14 -7.85
CA MET A 136 -7.45 0.05 -7.02
C MET A 136 -6.69 -0.31 -5.73
N GLY A 137 -7.12 -1.35 -5.02
CA GLY A 137 -6.44 -1.82 -3.81
C GLY A 137 -5.00 -2.28 -4.08
N GLY A 138 -4.77 -2.96 -5.20
CA GLY A 138 -3.44 -3.34 -5.66
C GLY A 138 -2.55 -2.12 -5.91
N LEU A 139 -3.04 -1.13 -6.67
CA LEU A 139 -2.31 0.10 -6.99
C LEU A 139 -1.99 0.94 -5.75
N VAL A 140 -2.91 1.05 -4.80
CA VAL A 140 -2.68 1.77 -3.54
C VAL A 140 -1.58 1.11 -2.72
N ASN A 141 -1.59 -0.23 -2.61
CA ASN A 141 -0.53 -0.94 -1.90
C ASN A 141 0.81 -0.89 -2.66
N ALA A 142 0.79 -0.90 -4.00
CA ALA A 142 1.98 -0.70 -4.83
C ALA A 142 2.61 0.68 -4.57
N ALA A 143 1.79 1.73 -4.60
CA ALA A 143 2.23 3.10 -4.35
C ALA A 143 2.78 3.26 -2.93
N PHE A 144 2.13 2.64 -1.94
CA PHE A 144 2.63 2.63 -0.57
C PHE A 144 3.98 1.91 -0.46
N SER A 145 4.10 0.70 -1.00
CA SER A 145 5.36 -0.06 -0.99
C SER A 145 6.49 0.72 -1.67
N LEU A 146 6.22 1.33 -2.83
CA LEU A 146 7.19 2.16 -3.54
C LEU A 146 7.60 3.36 -2.71
N THR A 147 6.64 4.07 -2.10
CA THR A 147 6.91 5.22 -1.23
C THR A 147 7.75 4.81 -0.02
N LEU A 148 7.43 3.67 0.59
CA LEU A 148 8.19 3.13 1.73
C LEU A 148 9.61 2.75 1.33
N TYR A 149 9.81 2.15 0.15
CA TYR A 149 11.13 1.84 -0.39
C TYR A 149 11.96 3.09 -0.66
N VAL A 150 11.35 4.13 -1.25
CA VAL A 150 12.03 5.41 -1.49
C VAL A 150 12.40 6.09 -0.17
N ALA A 151 11.54 6.01 0.84
CA ALA A 151 11.79 6.57 2.17
C ALA A 151 12.86 5.80 2.97
N GLU A 152 12.91 4.46 2.84
CA GLU A 152 13.89 3.59 3.50
C GLU A 152 14.29 2.41 2.61
N PRO A 153 15.35 2.54 1.79
CA PRO A 153 15.77 1.48 0.87
C PRO A 153 16.23 0.18 1.57
N ARG A 154 16.52 0.22 2.88
CA ARG A 154 16.96 -0.95 3.65
C ARG A 154 15.83 -1.94 3.97
N VAL A 155 14.59 -1.66 3.56
CA VAL A 155 13.44 -2.59 3.70
C VAL A 155 13.68 -3.99 3.10
N PHE A 156 14.70 -4.17 2.25
CA PHE A 156 15.12 -5.46 1.70
C PHE A 156 16.20 -6.21 2.50
N ARG A 157 16.78 -5.60 3.53
CA ARG A 157 17.80 -6.26 4.37
C ARG A 157 17.09 -6.98 5.52
N ILE A 158 16.99 -8.31 5.38
CA ILE A 158 16.53 -9.23 6.42
C ILE A 158 17.75 -9.76 7.17
#